data_AF-A0A2Z3GZP5-F1
#
_entry.id   AF-A0A2Z3GZP5-F1
#
_cell.length_a   1.000
_cell.length_b   1.000
_cell.length_c   1.000
_cell.angle_alpha   90.00
_cell.angle_beta   90.00
_cell.angle_gamma   90.00
#
_symmetry.space_group_name_H-M   'P 1'
#
loop_
_entity.id
_entity.type
_entity.pdbx_description
1 polymer ?
#
loop_
_entity_poly.entity_id
_entity_poly.type
_entity_poly.pdbx_seq_one_letter_code
_entity_poly.pdbx_strand_id
1 'polypeptide(L)'
;MNTKSLSKHYATLSAAERLSLLMAAGARGDDVEHARVVAAAPWETWRVPDTFGRALAFLAVFGQHRMERLELAALFFKTSALADSATEPLATRLRDAARLYGYLVRVHGEAWDQFCAAEQLDPGVCETVAPGNATLEVADDEATACGFTDAEAREYVQRSGNAEHRLKTAQSLVAELSSALKFIINKL
;
A
#
# COMPACT_ATOMS: atom_id res chain seq x y z
N MET A 1 -5.84 15.72 36.20
CA MET A 1 -6.89 16.33 35.35
C MET A 1 -7.96 15.27 35.11
N ASN A 2 -9.25 15.55 35.34
CA ASN A 2 -10.32 14.54 35.29
C ASN A 2 -10.80 14.36 33.83
N THR A 3 -10.62 13.17 33.27
CA THR A 3 -11.06 12.84 31.89
C THR A 3 -12.57 13.01 31.67
N LYS A 4 -13.38 12.94 32.74
CA LYS A 4 -14.83 13.19 32.69
C LYS A 4 -15.20 14.66 32.43
N SER A 5 -14.32 15.63 32.72
CA SER A 5 -14.62 17.03 32.41
C SER A 5 -14.33 17.34 30.94
N LEU A 6 -13.30 16.72 30.36
CA LEU A 6 -12.93 16.89 28.96
C LEU A 6 -14.00 16.38 27.99
N SER A 7 -14.61 15.23 28.29
CA SER A 7 -15.62 14.62 27.40
C SER A 7 -16.85 15.50 27.17
N LYS A 8 -17.15 16.45 28.07
CA LYS A 8 -18.24 17.42 27.88
C LYS A 8 -18.03 18.35 26.70
N HIS A 9 -16.77 18.57 26.31
CA HIS A 9 -16.42 19.48 25.22
C HIS A 9 -16.39 18.79 23.85
N TYR A 10 -16.41 17.45 23.77
CA TYR A 10 -16.31 16.74 22.48
C TYR A 10 -17.51 16.97 21.57
N ALA A 11 -18.69 17.21 22.14
CA ALA A 11 -19.90 17.52 21.38
C ALA A 11 -19.79 18.88 20.66
N THR A 12 -19.05 19.84 21.21
CA THR A 12 -18.90 21.19 20.64
C THR A 12 -17.76 21.31 19.64
N LEU A 13 -16.93 20.27 19.51
CA LEU A 13 -15.85 20.25 18.53
C LEU A 13 -16.39 20.25 17.11
N SER A 14 -15.68 20.91 16.20
CA SER A 14 -15.86 20.76 14.76
C SER A 14 -15.44 19.37 14.29
N ALA A 15 -15.80 19.01 13.05
CA ALA A 15 -15.36 17.76 12.43
C ALA A 15 -13.82 17.66 12.33
N ALA A 16 -13.14 18.77 12.02
CA ALA A 16 -11.68 18.82 11.91
C ALA A 16 -10.97 18.62 13.25
N GLU A 17 -11.48 19.24 14.32
CA GLU A 17 -10.93 19.05 15.68
C GLU A 17 -11.16 17.62 16.18
N ARG A 18 -12.36 17.05 15.93
CA ARG A 18 -12.63 15.64 16.26
C ARG A 18 -11.70 14.69 15.52
N LEU A 19 -11.51 14.89 14.21
CA LEU A 19 -10.57 14.08 13.43
C LEU A 19 -9.17 14.15 14.01
N SER A 20 -8.70 15.35 14.36
CA SER A 20 -7.37 15.54 14.95
C SER A 20 -7.21 14.78 16.28
N LEU A 21 -8.23 14.80 17.15
CA LEU A 21 -8.23 14.04 18.40
C LEU A 21 -8.27 12.52 18.17
N LEU A 22 -9.07 12.05 17.21
CA LEU A 22 -9.13 10.62 16.84
C LEU A 22 -7.77 10.12 16.38
N MET A 23 -7.11 10.87 15.48
CA MET A 23 -5.77 10.54 14.99
C MET A 23 -4.74 10.52 16.13
N ALA A 24 -4.79 11.50 17.02
CA ALA A 24 -3.89 11.57 18.17
C ALA A 24 -4.13 10.43 19.17
N ALA A 25 -5.38 10.05 19.42
CA ALA A 25 -5.74 8.91 20.26
C ALA A 25 -5.25 7.59 19.66
N GLY A 26 -5.48 7.38 18.36
CA GLY A 26 -4.98 6.21 17.62
C GLY A 26 -3.46 6.09 17.67
N ALA A 27 -2.73 7.20 17.46
CA ALA A 27 -1.26 7.22 17.52
C ALA A 27 -0.70 6.85 18.92
N ARG A 28 -1.48 7.05 19.99
CA ARG A 28 -1.10 6.65 21.36
C ARG A 28 -1.63 5.28 21.78
N GLY A 29 -2.45 4.62 20.96
CA GLY A 29 -3.19 3.41 21.34
C GLY A 29 -4.24 3.65 22.45
N ASP A 30 -4.78 4.86 22.54
CA ASP A 30 -5.79 5.23 23.54
C ASP A 30 -7.20 4.93 23.01
N ASP A 31 -7.57 3.65 23.00
CA ASP A 31 -8.85 3.17 22.47
C ASP A 31 -10.05 3.75 23.23
N VAL A 32 -9.88 4.04 24.52
CA VAL A 32 -10.93 4.61 25.37
C VAL A 32 -11.22 6.03 24.95
N GLU A 33 -10.19 6.84 24.72
CA GLU A 33 -10.36 8.20 24.22
C GLU A 33 -10.93 8.21 22.80
N HIS A 34 -10.42 7.34 21.93
CA HIS A 34 -10.97 7.17 20.59
C HIS A 34 -12.48 6.88 20.63
N ALA A 35 -12.90 5.89 21.42
CA ALA A 35 -14.31 5.53 21.58
C ALA A 35 -15.17 6.69 22.13
N ARG A 36 -14.64 7.48 23.08
CA ARG A 36 -15.35 8.66 23.61
C ARG A 36 -15.55 9.74 22.56
N VAL A 37 -14.53 10.05 21.77
CA VAL A 37 -14.62 11.08 20.72
C VAL A 37 -15.59 10.65 19.63
N VAL A 38 -15.57 9.37 19.23
CA VAL A 38 -16.55 8.81 18.27
C VAL A 38 -17.96 8.89 18.84
N ALA A 39 -18.19 8.45 20.08
CA ALA A 39 -19.51 8.44 20.70
C ALA A 39 -20.12 9.84 20.91
N ALA A 40 -19.28 10.87 21.05
CA ALA A 40 -19.71 12.26 21.22
C ALA A 40 -19.97 12.99 19.90
N ALA A 41 -19.60 12.40 18.75
CA ALA A 41 -19.85 13.01 17.45
C ALA A 41 -21.36 13.01 17.12
N PRO A 42 -21.92 14.11 16.59
CA PRO A 42 -23.30 14.13 16.13
C PRO A 42 -23.48 13.14 14.97
N TRP A 43 -24.62 12.46 14.95
CA TRP A 43 -25.00 11.57 13.87
C TRP A 43 -25.64 12.39 12.75
N GLU A 44 -25.00 12.36 11.59
CA GLU A 44 -25.50 13.03 10.38
C GLU A 44 -26.03 11.99 9.39
N THR A 45 -27.21 12.21 8.82
CA THR A 45 -27.77 11.33 7.79
C THR A 45 -27.35 11.81 6.42
N TRP A 46 -26.57 11.01 5.70
CA TRP A 46 -26.15 11.31 4.34
C TRP A 46 -26.89 10.42 3.33
N ARG A 47 -27.18 10.98 2.16
CA ARG A 47 -27.59 10.20 0.98
C ARG A 47 -26.43 10.22 0.01
N VAL A 48 -25.91 9.04 -0.30
CA VAL A 48 -24.81 8.86 -1.24
C VAL A 48 -25.24 7.88 -2.35
N PRO A 49 -24.60 7.93 -3.53
CA PRO A 49 -24.77 6.89 -4.54
C PRO A 49 -24.45 5.50 -3.97
N ASP A 50 -25.09 4.48 -4.50
CA ASP A 50 -24.84 3.06 -4.14
C ASP A 50 -23.39 2.62 -4.44
N THR A 51 -22.69 3.34 -5.33
CA THR A 51 -21.27 3.13 -5.63
C THR A 51 -20.31 3.77 -4.63
N PHE A 52 -20.77 4.64 -3.73
CA PHE A 52 -19.89 5.45 -2.88
C PHE A 52 -18.95 4.60 -2.02
N GLY A 53 -19.48 3.62 -1.29
CA GLY A 53 -18.67 2.78 -0.42
C GLY A 53 -17.62 1.97 -1.19
N ARG A 54 -17.99 1.48 -2.38
CA ARG A 54 -17.06 0.73 -3.25
C ARG A 54 -15.98 1.64 -3.85
N ALA A 55 -16.33 2.86 -4.26
CA ALA A 55 -15.37 3.84 -4.74
C ALA A 55 -14.36 4.24 -3.66
N LEU A 56 -14.84 4.49 -2.42
CA LEU A 56 -13.98 4.80 -1.29
C LEU A 56 -13.04 3.64 -0.96
N ALA A 57 -13.56 2.41 -0.91
CA ALA A 57 -12.77 1.21 -0.68
C ALA A 57 -11.70 1.01 -1.77
N PHE A 58 -12.06 1.20 -3.03
CA PHE A 58 -11.12 1.12 -4.15
C PHE A 58 -10.00 2.17 -4.05
N LEU A 59 -10.32 3.42 -3.74
CA LEU A 59 -9.31 4.48 -3.56
C LEU A 59 -8.33 4.16 -2.43
N ALA A 60 -8.80 3.56 -1.33
CA ALA A 60 -7.94 3.13 -0.23
C ALA A 60 -7.01 1.98 -0.65
N VAL A 61 -7.54 0.97 -1.35
CA VAL A 61 -6.73 -0.16 -1.88
C VAL A 61 -5.71 0.34 -2.90
N PHE A 62 -6.12 1.20 -3.84
CA PHE A 62 -5.24 1.83 -4.82
C PHE A 62 -4.11 2.61 -4.13
N GLY A 63 -4.44 3.45 -3.15
CA GLY A 63 -3.46 4.24 -2.42
C GLY A 63 -2.41 3.38 -1.73
N GLN A 64 -2.86 2.32 -1.02
CA GLN A 64 -1.96 1.38 -0.37
C GLN A 64 -1.06 0.65 -1.39
N HIS A 65 -1.66 0.07 -2.42
CA HIS A 65 -0.93 -0.65 -3.48
C HIS A 65 0.13 0.24 -4.14
N ARG A 66 -0.23 1.50 -4.43
CA ARG A 66 0.69 2.46 -5.06
C ARG A 66 1.87 2.81 -4.15
N MET A 67 1.63 3.02 -2.84
CA MET A 67 2.71 3.27 -1.89
C MET A 67 3.71 2.12 -1.86
N GLU A 68 3.22 0.87 -1.84
CA GLU A 68 4.05 -0.33 -1.88
C GLU A 68 4.87 -0.42 -3.18
N ARG A 69 4.25 -0.13 -4.35
CA ARG A 69 4.99 -0.08 -5.64
C ARG A 69 6.07 0.99 -5.64
N LEU A 70 5.78 2.19 -5.13
CA LEU A 70 6.76 3.28 -5.06
C LEU A 70 7.91 2.93 -4.10
N GLU A 71 7.63 2.26 -2.99
CA GLU A 71 8.67 1.75 -2.09
C GLU A 71 9.56 0.72 -2.78
N LEU A 72 8.98 -0.24 -3.50
CA LEU A 72 9.73 -1.23 -4.28
C LEU A 72 10.59 -0.58 -5.37
N ALA A 73 10.05 0.41 -6.09
CA ALA A 73 10.81 1.18 -7.08
C ALA A 73 11.99 1.93 -6.43
N ALA A 74 11.77 2.56 -5.27
CA ALA A 74 12.83 3.24 -4.54
C ALA A 74 13.93 2.28 -4.07
N LEU A 75 13.57 1.10 -3.57
CA LEU A 75 14.51 0.04 -3.19
C LEU A 75 15.28 -0.47 -4.42
N PHE A 76 14.60 -0.70 -5.52
CA PHE A 76 15.20 -1.11 -6.80
C PHE A 76 16.27 -0.12 -7.27
N PHE A 77 15.93 1.16 -7.40
CA PHE A 77 16.88 2.18 -7.87
C PHE A 77 18.04 2.37 -6.89
N LYS A 78 17.75 2.45 -5.58
CA LYS A 78 18.77 2.62 -4.55
C LYS A 78 19.76 1.46 -4.54
N THR A 79 19.27 0.22 -4.58
CA THR A 79 20.13 -0.96 -4.55
C THR A 79 20.94 -1.09 -5.84
N SER A 80 20.39 -0.71 -6.99
CA SER A 80 21.12 -0.64 -8.27
C SER A 80 22.29 0.34 -8.20
N ALA A 81 22.04 1.58 -7.73
CA ALA A 81 23.10 2.58 -7.58
C ALA A 81 24.19 2.17 -6.56
N LEU A 82 23.80 1.49 -5.48
CA LEU A 82 24.76 0.91 -4.54
C LEU A 82 25.58 -0.22 -5.16
N ALA A 83 24.98 -1.03 -6.03
CA ALA A 83 25.69 -2.08 -6.73
C ALA A 83 26.76 -1.55 -7.68
N ASP A 84 26.49 -0.44 -8.37
CA ASP A 84 27.42 0.22 -9.30
C ASP A 84 28.62 0.85 -8.59
N SER A 85 28.45 1.27 -7.34
CA SER A 85 29.50 1.90 -6.53
C SER A 85 30.26 0.94 -5.63
N ALA A 86 29.79 -0.30 -5.47
CA ALA A 86 30.42 -1.30 -4.62
C ALA A 86 31.54 -2.08 -5.34
N THR A 87 32.43 -2.67 -4.54
CA THR A 87 33.42 -3.63 -5.03
C THR A 87 32.91 -5.07 -4.86
N GLU A 88 33.52 -6.01 -5.58
CA GLU A 88 33.21 -7.44 -5.40
C GLU A 88 33.69 -7.95 -4.03
N PRO A 89 32.96 -8.87 -3.38
CA PRO A 89 31.73 -9.57 -3.84
C PRO A 89 30.42 -8.87 -3.48
N LEU A 90 30.48 -7.71 -2.82
CA LEU A 90 29.29 -6.98 -2.36
C LEU A 90 28.46 -6.48 -3.53
N ALA A 91 29.10 -5.98 -4.59
CA ALA A 91 28.44 -5.51 -5.80
C ALA A 91 27.52 -6.59 -6.40
N THR A 92 28.00 -7.83 -6.55
CA THR A 92 27.17 -8.95 -7.03
C THR A 92 25.93 -9.17 -6.17
N ARG A 93 26.07 -9.17 -4.83
CA ARG A 93 24.92 -9.36 -3.93
C ARG A 93 23.90 -8.24 -4.03
N LEU A 94 24.36 -7.01 -4.21
CA LEU A 94 23.49 -5.85 -4.40
C LEU A 94 22.79 -5.91 -5.77
N ARG A 95 23.48 -6.31 -6.85
CA ARG A 95 22.83 -6.54 -8.16
C ARG A 95 21.72 -7.58 -8.04
N ASP A 96 21.98 -8.72 -7.40
CA ASP A 96 20.95 -9.75 -7.22
C ASP A 96 19.74 -9.22 -6.42
N ALA A 97 19.96 -8.43 -5.38
CA ALA A 97 18.88 -7.81 -4.61
C ALA A 97 18.09 -6.79 -5.46
N ALA A 98 18.76 -5.97 -6.27
CA ALA A 98 18.10 -5.06 -7.20
C ALA A 98 17.24 -5.83 -8.21
N ARG A 99 17.77 -6.90 -8.81
CA ARG A 99 17.01 -7.75 -9.74
C ARG A 99 15.76 -8.36 -9.10
N LEU A 100 15.84 -8.75 -7.82
CA LEU A 100 14.68 -9.21 -7.07
C LEU A 100 13.63 -8.09 -6.87
N TYR A 101 14.06 -6.87 -6.52
CA TYR A 101 13.12 -5.75 -6.41
C TYR A 101 12.48 -5.40 -7.76
N GLY A 102 13.24 -5.44 -8.86
CA GLY A 102 12.69 -5.28 -10.21
C GLY A 102 11.62 -6.34 -10.53
N TYR A 103 11.87 -7.61 -10.19
CA TYR A 103 10.84 -8.66 -10.29
C TYR A 103 9.57 -8.30 -9.50
N LEU A 104 9.71 -7.82 -8.26
CA LEU A 104 8.57 -7.45 -7.42
C LEU A 104 7.79 -6.25 -7.96
N VAL A 105 8.47 -5.23 -8.51
CA VAL A 105 7.82 -4.08 -9.17
C VAL A 105 6.89 -4.56 -10.28
N ARG A 106 7.39 -5.43 -11.17
CA ARG A 106 6.60 -6.02 -12.26
C ARG A 106 5.42 -6.86 -11.77
N VAL A 107 5.66 -7.71 -10.78
CA VAL A 107 4.62 -8.58 -10.21
C VAL A 107 3.50 -7.77 -9.57
N HIS A 108 3.81 -6.63 -8.94
CA HIS A 108 2.79 -5.72 -8.44
C HIS A 108 2.00 -5.05 -9.57
N GLY A 109 2.66 -4.60 -10.65
CA GLY A 109 1.96 -4.06 -11.83
C GLY A 109 0.98 -5.07 -12.45
N GLU A 110 1.45 -6.30 -12.70
CA GLU A 110 0.62 -7.38 -13.23
C GLU A 110 -0.55 -7.73 -12.30
N ALA A 111 -0.31 -7.75 -10.99
CA ALA A 111 -1.36 -7.99 -9.99
C ALA A 111 -2.44 -6.90 -10.02
N TRP A 112 -2.04 -5.64 -10.22
CA TRP A 112 -2.97 -4.51 -10.32
C TRP A 112 -3.86 -4.64 -11.55
N ASP A 113 -3.29 -4.96 -12.70
CA ASP A 113 -4.05 -5.18 -13.94
C ASP A 113 -5.07 -6.31 -13.76
N GLN A 114 -4.64 -7.44 -13.19
CA GLN A 114 -5.52 -8.59 -12.92
C GLN A 114 -6.63 -8.25 -11.93
N PHE A 115 -6.31 -7.51 -10.87
CA PHE A 115 -7.28 -7.06 -9.88
C PHE A 115 -8.31 -6.10 -10.51
N CYS A 116 -7.86 -5.09 -11.26
CA CYS A 116 -8.75 -4.16 -11.95
C CYS A 116 -9.64 -4.86 -12.97
N ALA A 117 -9.10 -5.80 -13.75
CA ALA A 117 -9.88 -6.60 -14.69
C ALA A 117 -10.98 -7.41 -13.99
N ALA A 118 -10.68 -8.03 -12.83
CA ALA A 118 -11.66 -8.76 -12.04
C ALA A 118 -12.78 -7.84 -11.48
N GLU A 119 -12.44 -6.60 -11.13
CA GLU A 119 -13.38 -5.59 -10.64
C GLU A 119 -14.08 -4.79 -11.75
N GLN A 120 -13.75 -5.07 -13.03
CA GLN A 120 -14.25 -4.35 -14.21
C GLN A 120 -13.90 -2.85 -14.21
N LEU A 121 -12.67 -2.56 -13.81
CA LEU A 121 -12.11 -1.21 -13.73
C LEU A 121 -10.97 -1.05 -14.74
N ASP A 122 -10.82 0.16 -15.26
CA ASP A 122 -9.65 0.54 -16.05
C ASP A 122 -8.47 0.82 -15.09
N PRO A 123 -7.37 0.04 -15.16
CA PRO A 123 -6.24 0.21 -14.25
C PRO A 123 -5.55 1.58 -14.39
N GLY A 124 -5.61 2.21 -15.58
CA GLY A 124 -4.88 3.44 -15.88
C GLY A 124 -5.55 4.73 -15.39
N VAL A 125 -6.86 4.71 -15.10
CA VAL A 125 -7.61 5.92 -14.73
C VAL A 125 -7.04 6.58 -13.48
N CYS A 126 -6.74 5.80 -12.45
CA CYS A 126 -6.17 6.34 -11.21
C CYS A 126 -4.66 6.58 -11.29
N GLU A 127 -3.94 5.83 -12.11
CA GLU A 127 -2.47 5.94 -12.20
C GLU A 127 -2.03 7.25 -12.85
N THR A 128 -2.72 7.67 -13.91
CA THR A 128 -2.37 8.86 -14.72
C THR A 128 -2.35 10.17 -13.93
N VAL A 129 -3.17 10.28 -12.89
CA VAL A 129 -3.30 11.49 -12.05
C VAL A 129 -2.55 11.38 -10.72
N ALA A 130 -2.07 10.19 -10.38
CA ALA A 130 -1.46 9.95 -9.08
C ALA A 130 0.03 10.35 -9.07
N PRO A 131 0.54 10.95 -7.98
CA PRO A 131 1.95 11.29 -7.86
C PRO A 131 2.87 10.08 -8.08
N GLY A 132 4.03 10.30 -8.69
CA GLY A 132 5.03 9.25 -8.93
C GLY A 132 4.76 8.36 -10.15
N ASN A 133 3.83 8.71 -11.03
CA ASN A 133 3.51 7.88 -12.20
C ASN A 133 4.72 7.69 -13.12
N ALA A 134 5.38 8.79 -13.48
CA ALA A 134 6.61 8.75 -14.29
C ALA A 134 7.73 7.92 -13.64
N THR A 135 7.81 7.91 -12.31
CA THR A 135 8.79 7.08 -11.59
C THR A 135 8.47 5.59 -11.71
N LEU A 136 7.19 5.22 -11.63
CA LEU A 136 6.76 3.83 -11.82
C LEU A 136 6.93 3.38 -13.28
N GLU A 137 6.66 4.24 -14.26
CA GLU A 137 6.91 3.93 -15.68
C GLU A 137 8.40 3.61 -15.92
N VAL A 138 9.31 4.46 -15.43
CA VAL A 138 10.76 4.20 -15.53
C VAL A 138 11.15 2.91 -14.79
N ALA A 139 10.57 2.68 -13.61
CA ALA A 139 10.85 1.47 -12.84
C ALA A 139 10.36 0.22 -13.56
N ASP A 140 9.20 0.26 -14.22
CA ASP A 140 8.63 -0.87 -14.97
C ASP A 140 9.48 -1.21 -16.21
N ASP A 141 9.95 -0.18 -16.94
CA ASP A 141 10.84 -0.34 -18.08
C ASP A 141 12.18 -0.97 -17.66
N GLU A 142 12.82 -0.42 -16.64
CA GLU A 142 14.10 -0.94 -16.14
C GLU A 142 13.95 -2.33 -15.50
N ALA A 143 12.90 -2.55 -14.71
CA ALA A 143 12.60 -3.84 -14.11
C ALA A 143 12.34 -4.92 -15.17
N THR A 144 11.76 -4.55 -16.31
CA THR A 144 11.59 -5.45 -17.45
C THR A 144 12.92 -5.79 -18.12
N ALA A 145 13.84 -4.84 -18.19
CA ALA A 145 15.15 -5.06 -18.78
C ALA A 145 16.09 -5.90 -17.90
N CYS A 146 16.06 -5.70 -16.57
CA CYS A 146 17.08 -6.26 -15.67
C CYS A 146 16.55 -7.14 -14.53
N GLY A 147 15.27 -7.07 -14.21
CA GLY A 147 14.65 -7.84 -13.13
C GLY A 147 14.81 -9.34 -13.29
N PHE A 148 14.67 -10.07 -12.18
CA PHE A 148 14.60 -11.53 -12.26
C PHE A 148 13.35 -11.97 -13.04
N THR A 149 13.50 -13.08 -13.76
CA THR A 149 12.36 -13.92 -14.15
C THR A 149 11.78 -14.62 -12.91
N ASP A 150 10.56 -15.16 -13.01
CA ASP A 150 9.95 -15.93 -11.91
C ASP A 150 10.82 -17.12 -11.48
N ALA A 151 11.47 -17.81 -12.43
CA ALA A 151 12.38 -18.92 -12.14
C ALA A 151 13.62 -18.45 -11.36
N GLU A 152 14.30 -17.39 -11.82
CA GLU A 152 15.48 -16.84 -11.14
C GLU A 152 15.15 -16.30 -9.75
N ALA A 153 14.00 -15.63 -9.58
CA ALA A 153 13.57 -15.10 -8.29
C ALA A 153 13.33 -16.24 -7.29
N ARG A 154 12.70 -17.34 -7.71
CA ARG A 154 12.51 -18.54 -6.87
C ARG A 154 13.83 -19.19 -6.50
N GLU A 155 14.74 -19.35 -7.46
CA GLU A 155 16.07 -19.90 -7.20
C GLU A 155 16.85 -19.02 -6.22
N TYR A 156 16.81 -17.70 -6.40
CA TYR A 156 17.47 -16.75 -5.50
C TYR A 156 16.93 -16.85 -4.07
N VAL A 157 15.60 -16.87 -3.88
CA VAL A 157 14.99 -17.04 -2.56
C VAL A 157 15.39 -18.38 -1.92
N GLN A 158 15.39 -19.47 -2.68
CA GLN A 158 15.84 -20.78 -2.19
C GLN A 158 17.30 -20.76 -1.73
N ARG A 159 18.21 -20.17 -2.52
CA ARG A 159 19.63 -20.05 -2.18
C ARG A 159 19.88 -19.15 -0.96
N SER A 160 19.06 -18.13 -0.78
CA SER A 160 19.20 -17.18 0.33
C SER A 160 18.83 -17.74 1.71
N GLY A 161 18.22 -18.94 1.76
CA GLY A 161 17.75 -19.56 3.01
C GLY A 161 16.52 -18.89 3.63
N ASN A 162 15.97 -17.84 3.00
CA ASN A 162 14.75 -17.15 3.44
C ASN A 162 13.49 -17.88 2.99
N ALA A 163 13.36 -19.16 3.34
CA ALA A 163 12.17 -19.96 3.02
C ALA A 163 10.89 -19.44 3.73
N GLU A 164 11.03 -18.66 4.80
CA GLU A 164 9.92 -18.09 5.56
C GLU A 164 9.17 -16.97 4.81
N HIS A 165 9.84 -16.29 3.88
CA HIS A 165 9.20 -15.26 3.06
C HIS A 165 8.79 -15.86 1.71
N ARG A 166 7.51 -16.25 1.61
CA ARG A 166 6.93 -16.68 0.35
C ARG A 166 7.05 -15.54 -0.66
N LEU A 167 7.83 -15.76 -1.72
CA LEU A 167 7.97 -14.83 -2.83
C LEU A 167 6.57 -14.43 -3.32
N LYS A 168 6.31 -13.13 -3.36
CA LYS A 168 5.04 -12.60 -3.88
C LYS A 168 4.91 -12.96 -5.36
N THR A 169 3.72 -13.37 -5.72
CA THR A 169 3.28 -13.66 -7.09
C THR A 169 2.11 -12.73 -7.42
N ALA A 170 1.82 -12.55 -8.71
CA ALA A 170 0.68 -11.73 -9.12
C ALA A 170 -0.62 -12.27 -8.49
N GLN A 171 -0.81 -13.59 -8.52
CA GLN A 171 -1.97 -14.26 -7.93
C GLN A 171 -2.11 -14.04 -6.41
N SER A 172 -1.01 -14.12 -5.64
CA SER A 172 -1.07 -13.87 -4.20
C SER A 172 -1.43 -12.41 -3.89
N LEU A 173 -0.91 -11.46 -4.68
CA LEU A 173 -1.21 -10.05 -4.50
C LEU A 173 -2.65 -9.73 -4.89
N VAL A 174 -3.18 -10.30 -5.99
CA VAL A 174 -4.60 -10.17 -6.37
C VAL A 174 -5.50 -10.64 -5.23
N ALA A 175 -5.17 -11.76 -4.59
CA ALA A 175 -5.93 -12.26 -3.45
C ALA A 175 -5.88 -11.30 -2.24
N GLU A 176 -4.72 -10.70 -1.98
CA GLU A 176 -4.54 -9.69 -0.91
C GLU A 176 -5.34 -8.42 -1.19
N LEU A 177 -5.23 -7.85 -2.40
CA LEU A 177 -5.98 -6.67 -2.83
C LEU A 177 -7.50 -6.92 -2.76
N SER A 178 -7.95 -8.09 -3.23
CA SER A 178 -9.36 -8.49 -3.14
C SER A 178 -9.84 -8.64 -1.70
N SER A 179 -8.99 -9.18 -0.82
CA SER A 179 -9.30 -9.31 0.61
C SER A 179 -9.38 -7.94 1.28
N ALA A 180 -8.47 -7.02 0.96
CA ALA A 180 -8.49 -5.65 1.47
C ALA A 180 -9.74 -4.90 1.04
N LEU A 181 -10.13 -4.99 -0.24
CA LEU A 181 -11.34 -4.37 -0.76
C LEU A 181 -12.59 -4.85 -0.01
N LYS A 182 -12.75 -6.17 0.13
CA LYS A 182 -13.88 -6.78 0.86
C LYS A 182 -13.90 -6.37 2.33
N PHE A 183 -12.74 -6.33 2.97
CA PHE A 183 -12.63 -5.92 4.36
C PHE A 183 -13.13 -4.49 4.56
N ILE A 184 -12.72 -3.55 3.71
CA ILE A 184 -13.15 -2.15 3.81
C ILE A 184 -14.66 -2.02 3.55
N ILE A 185 -15.18 -2.67 2.50
CA ILE A 185 -16.61 -2.63 2.18
C ILE A 185 -17.46 -3.15 3.36
N ASN A 186 -17.03 -4.21 4.05
CA ASN A 186 -17.75 -4.77 5.19
C ASN A 186 -17.68 -3.91 6.47
N LYS A 187 -16.85 -2.86 6.48
CA LYS A 187 -16.65 -1.95 7.63
C LYS A 187 -17.26 -0.56 7.41
N LEU A 188 -17.66 -0.24 6.19
CA LEU A 188 -18.41 0.98 5.84
C LEU A 188 -19.90 0.75 6.08
#